data_AF-A0A957THA8-F1
#
_entry.id   AF-A0A957THA8-F1
#
_cell.length_a   1.000
_cell.length_b   1.000
_cell.length_c   1.000
_cell.angle_alpha   90.00
_cell.angle_beta   90.00
_cell.angle_gamma   90.00
#
_symmetry.space_group_name_H-M   'P 1'
#
loop_
_entity.id
_entity.type
_entity.pdbx_description
1 polymer ?
#
loop_
_entity_poly.entity_id
_entity_poly.type
_entity_poly.pdbx_seq_one_letter_code
_entity_poly.pdbx_strand_id
1 'polypeptide(L)'
;MAQQSASLSPRRPIDSERGQRTPLEQTQQGHQLPPTFSSSATINTQFWLEHLPWRPTAAWATVAALLAIGGNPATYDWQVVLLVLLLADPLWGSIWRLAAGRDEILPLQHSGTRQRIWLPYLLPGSPAARLFDWNHTQALPLLFRVGLPSLLLSGAVALVLTPVALWMTGCVFLISILGWIIRRTLQSSTTFLHSLVTVTMPWLLTLSLFGAELSDSQWAIHLVLIALWTLHNWGEGRNLRIIADPLGLLLLAVAEIGMICLLIFLRAPFWLALLVILWLPTWLSVYYRRSVQHLNFIWLLAMLLSAWALGQYL
;
A
#
# COMPACT_ATOMS: atom_id res chain seq x y z
N MET A 1 -15.98 -31.04 -57.01
CA MET A 1 -16.89 -30.25 -57.86
C MET A 1 -17.35 -29.06 -57.03
N ALA A 2 -17.15 -27.78 -57.31
CA ALA A 2 -16.50 -26.98 -58.34
C ALA A 2 -16.08 -25.65 -57.61
N GLN A 3 -14.85 -25.13 -57.74
CA GLN A 3 -14.47 -24.05 -58.68
C GLN A 3 -15.44 -22.86 -58.67
N GLN A 4 -15.09 -21.67 -58.14
CA GLN A 4 -14.57 -20.47 -58.84
C GLN A 4 -14.97 -19.26 -57.94
N SER A 5 -14.38 -18.06 -57.88
CA SER A 5 -13.28 -17.34 -58.53
C SER A 5 -13.04 -16.05 -57.74
N ALA A 6 -11.80 -15.56 -57.78
CA ALA A 6 -11.35 -14.29 -57.20
C ALA A 6 -12.01 -13.05 -57.82
N SER A 7 -12.05 -11.94 -57.07
CA SER A 7 -11.94 -10.61 -57.68
C SER A 7 -11.03 -9.70 -56.83
N LEU A 8 -9.94 -9.29 -57.48
CA LEU A 8 -8.98 -8.29 -57.05
C LEU A 8 -9.57 -6.90 -57.30
N SER A 9 -9.28 -5.94 -56.42
CA SER A 9 -9.44 -4.51 -56.70
C SER A 9 -8.27 -3.71 -56.12
N PRO A 10 -7.95 -2.55 -56.71
CA PRO A 10 -6.57 -2.19 -57.02
C PRO A 10 -5.94 -1.20 -56.04
N ARG A 11 -4.61 -1.29 -55.95
CA ARG A 11 -3.72 -0.23 -55.45
C ARG A 11 -3.98 1.08 -56.18
N ARG A 12 -4.15 2.17 -55.43
CA ARG A 12 -3.81 3.53 -55.90
C ARG A 12 -2.57 4.02 -55.15
N PRO A 13 -1.54 4.51 -55.85
CA PRO A 13 -0.52 5.38 -55.27
C PRO A 13 -1.06 6.83 -55.31
N ILE A 14 -0.86 7.58 -54.23
CA ILE A 14 -0.92 9.04 -54.29
C ILE A 14 0.39 9.57 -53.72
N ASP A 15 1.05 10.29 -54.61
CA ASP A 15 2.33 10.94 -54.48
C ASP A 15 2.29 12.14 -53.51
N SER A 16 3.44 12.33 -52.89
CA SER A 16 4.06 13.60 -52.48
C SER A 16 3.25 14.89 -52.53
N GLU A 17 3.06 15.51 -51.36
CA GLU A 17 3.30 16.95 -51.24
C GLU A 17 4.26 17.27 -50.10
N ARG A 18 5.40 17.76 -50.55
CA ARG A 18 6.57 18.23 -49.84
C ARG A 18 6.31 19.67 -49.40
N GLY A 19 5.65 19.84 -48.26
CA GLY A 19 5.52 21.14 -47.61
C GLY A 19 6.80 21.50 -46.85
N GLN A 20 7.70 22.25 -47.51
CA GLN A 20 8.80 22.97 -46.87
C GLN A 20 8.24 23.87 -45.76
N ARG A 21 8.52 23.52 -44.49
CA ARG A 21 8.48 24.49 -43.39
C ARG A 21 9.92 24.87 -43.03
N THR A 22 10.16 26.16 -43.17
CA THR A 22 11.35 26.93 -42.81
C THR A 22 11.85 26.62 -41.39
N PRO A 23 13.17 26.48 -41.17
CA PRO A 23 13.75 26.23 -39.85
C PRO A 23 14.33 27.53 -39.26
N LEU A 24 13.53 28.36 -38.60
CA LEU A 24 14.04 29.49 -37.80
C LEU A 24 13.09 29.80 -36.63
N GLU A 25 13.19 29.00 -35.57
CA GLU A 25 12.96 29.43 -34.19
C GLU A 25 13.52 28.35 -33.25
N GLN A 26 14.85 28.31 -33.16
CA GLN A 26 15.52 27.71 -32.02
C GLN A 26 15.28 28.61 -30.81
N THR A 27 14.09 28.47 -30.21
CA THR A 27 13.88 28.90 -28.83
C THR A 27 14.85 28.08 -27.99
N GLN A 28 15.85 28.75 -27.43
CA GLN A 28 16.75 28.23 -26.41
C GLN A 28 15.92 27.68 -25.24
N GLN A 29 15.50 26.41 -25.33
CA GLN A 29 15.14 25.63 -24.18
C GLN A 29 16.44 25.28 -23.48
N GLY A 30 16.80 26.13 -22.51
CA GLY A 30 17.80 25.79 -21.51
C GLY A 30 17.47 24.39 -20.98
N HIS A 31 18.37 23.45 -21.25
CA HIS A 31 18.40 22.15 -20.59
C HIS A 31 18.62 22.40 -19.09
N GLN A 32 17.53 22.69 -18.37
CA GLN A 32 17.48 22.49 -16.94
C GLN A 32 17.54 20.98 -16.75
N LEU A 33 18.76 20.47 -16.56
CA LEU A 33 18.97 19.14 -16.02
C LEU A 33 18.14 19.07 -14.72
N PRO A 34 17.24 18.10 -14.57
CA PRO A 34 16.54 17.94 -13.31
C PRO A 34 17.58 17.76 -12.20
N PRO A 35 17.36 18.35 -11.00
CA PRO A 35 18.29 18.21 -9.89
C PRO A 35 18.51 16.72 -9.62
N THR A 36 19.73 16.25 -9.90
CA THR A 36 20.20 14.93 -9.49
C THR A 36 20.40 14.97 -7.99
N PHE A 37 19.38 14.57 -7.24
CA PHE A 37 19.51 14.32 -5.82
C PHE A 37 20.54 13.22 -5.61
N SER A 38 21.71 13.59 -5.06
CA SER A 38 22.71 12.66 -4.58
C SER A 38 22.13 11.86 -3.40
N SER A 39 21.59 10.67 -3.68
CA SER A 39 21.00 9.79 -2.67
C SER A 39 22.06 8.95 -1.96
N SER A 40 23.00 9.62 -1.28
CA SER A 40 23.81 8.97 -0.25
C SER A 40 23.05 8.95 1.09
N ALA A 41 21.83 8.41 1.11
CA ALA A 41 21.10 8.15 2.33
C ALA A 41 21.40 6.71 2.77
N THR A 42 22.35 6.54 3.70
CA THR A 42 22.67 5.27 4.35
C THR A 42 21.48 4.70 5.14
N ILE A 43 20.48 5.52 5.45
CA ILE A 43 19.21 5.12 6.04
C ILE A 43 18.09 5.70 5.18
N ASN A 44 17.51 4.88 4.30
CA ASN A 44 16.34 5.26 3.52
C ASN A 44 15.08 5.01 4.36
N THR A 45 14.86 5.84 5.39
CA THR A 45 13.60 5.86 6.14
C THR A 45 12.53 6.50 5.25
N GLN A 46 11.79 5.66 4.54
CA GLN A 46 10.65 6.10 3.74
C GLN A 46 9.38 5.85 4.54
N PHE A 47 8.71 6.92 4.93
CA PHE A 47 7.40 6.87 5.56
C PHE A 47 6.38 6.32 4.56
N TRP A 48 5.40 5.52 5.00
CA TRP A 48 4.27 5.16 4.14
C TRP A 48 3.49 6.38 3.62
N LEU A 49 3.70 7.53 4.25
CA LEU A 49 3.14 8.84 3.93
C LEU A 49 3.67 9.48 2.63
N GLU A 50 4.62 8.86 1.92
CA GLU A 50 5.48 9.56 0.95
C GLU A 50 4.78 10.32 -0.20
N HIS A 51 3.49 10.09 -0.51
CA HIS A 51 2.79 10.89 -1.53
C HIS A 51 1.42 11.44 -1.13
N LEU A 52 0.76 10.90 -0.10
CA LEU A 52 -0.53 11.40 0.38
C LEU A 52 -0.61 11.12 1.88
N PRO A 53 -0.47 12.13 2.76
CA PRO A 53 -0.56 11.91 4.21
C PRO A 53 -1.94 11.39 4.64
N TRP A 54 -2.91 11.44 3.72
CA TRP A 54 -4.31 11.14 3.90
C TRP A 54 -4.72 9.72 3.50
N ARG A 55 -3.76 8.82 3.22
CA ARG A 55 -4.08 7.39 2.97
C ARG A 55 -4.26 6.64 4.28
N PRO A 56 -5.13 5.61 4.36
CA PRO A 56 -5.14 4.67 5.47
C PRO A 56 -3.78 3.96 5.53
N THR A 57 -2.89 4.44 6.40
CA THR A 57 -1.57 3.85 6.63
C THR A 57 -1.54 3.16 8.00
N ALA A 58 -0.45 2.45 8.27
CA ALA A 58 -0.22 1.81 9.57
C ALA A 58 -0.30 2.80 10.74
N ALA A 59 0.24 4.01 10.58
CA ALA A 59 0.10 5.07 11.58
C ALA A 59 -1.37 5.39 11.88
N TRP A 60 -2.20 5.53 10.83
CA TRP A 60 -3.62 5.83 11.01
C TRP A 60 -4.41 4.65 11.57
N ALA A 61 -4.03 3.40 11.29
CA ALA A 61 -4.60 2.23 11.94
C ALA A 61 -4.27 2.18 13.43
N THR A 62 -3.06 2.59 13.84
CA THR A 62 -2.70 2.78 15.25
C THR A 62 -3.56 3.88 15.90
N VAL A 63 -3.73 5.04 15.24
CA VAL A 63 -4.58 6.11 15.74
C VAL A 63 -6.04 5.67 15.86
N ALA A 64 -6.55 4.95 14.85
CA ALA A 64 -7.89 4.36 14.90
C ALA A 64 -8.02 3.41 16.09
N ALA A 65 -7.03 2.55 16.34
CA ALA A 65 -7.04 1.66 17.50
C ALA A 65 -7.06 2.42 18.83
N LEU A 66 -6.29 3.50 18.99
CA LEU A 66 -6.35 4.36 20.17
C LEU A 66 -7.75 4.99 20.35
N LEU A 67 -8.37 5.46 19.27
CA LEU A 67 -9.74 5.99 19.30
C LEU A 67 -10.77 4.92 19.66
N ALA A 68 -10.58 3.68 19.19
CA ALA A 68 -11.46 2.55 19.45
C ALA A 68 -11.43 2.06 20.89
N ILE A 69 -10.33 2.27 21.61
CA ILE A 69 -10.23 1.96 23.04
C ILE A 69 -11.09 2.93 23.87
N GLY A 70 -11.35 4.15 23.37
CA GLY A 70 -12.22 5.12 24.07
C GLY A 70 -11.59 5.83 25.28
N GLY A 71 -10.32 5.57 25.57
CA GLY A 71 -9.62 6.18 26.70
C GLY A 71 -9.31 7.67 26.51
N ASN A 72 -9.07 8.37 27.62
CA ASN A 72 -8.63 9.76 27.58
C ASN A 72 -7.20 9.83 27.00
N PRO A 73 -6.97 10.53 25.87
CA PRO A 73 -5.64 10.59 25.27
C PRO A 73 -4.56 11.16 26.20
N ALA A 74 -4.94 11.95 27.21
CA ALA A 74 -4.03 12.50 28.20
C ALA A 74 -3.45 11.46 29.19
N THR A 75 -4.04 10.27 29.30
CA THR A 75 -3.55 9.22 30.20
C THR A 75 -2.54 8.29 29.53
N TYR A 76 -2.43 8.33 28.20
CA TYR A 76 -1.43 7.54 27.48
C TYR A 76 -0.04 8.16 27.63
N ASP A 77 0.95 7.32 27.90
CA ASP A 77 2.35 7.74 27.81
C ASP A 77 2.67 8.07 26.34
N TRP A 78 2.84 9.37 26.06
CA TRP A 78 3.12 9.86 24.72
C TRP A 78 4.41 9.27 24.12
N GLN A 79 5.38 8.87 24.96
CA GLN A 79 6.62 8.23 24.50
C GLN A 79 6.32 6.85 23.94
N VAL A 80 5.49 6.06 24.64
CA VAL A 80 5.04 4.74 24.17
C VAL A 80 4.24 4.88 22.89
N VAL A 81 3.30 5.84 22.83
CA VAL A 81 2.52 6.11 21.61
C VAL A 81 3.43 6.45 20.42
N LEU A 82 4.43 7.31 20.63
CA LEU A 82 5.40 7.69 19.59
C LEU A 82 6.24 6.50 19.14
N LEU A 83 6.69 5.66 20.06
CA LEU A 83 7.43 4.43 19.74
C LEU A 83 6.56 3.42 18.98
N VAL A 84 5.27 3.30 19.31
CA VAL A 84 4.32 2.45 18.57
C VAL A 84 4.11 2.97 17.16
N LEU A 85 3.92 4.29 16.98
CA LEU A 85 3.80 4.90 15.65
C LEU A 85 5.08 4.72 14.83
N LEU A 86 6.25 4.90 15.45
CA LEU A 86 7.55 4.66 14.82
C LEU A 86 7.72 3.19 14.42
N LEU A 87 7.30 2.25 15.27
CA LEU A 87 7.40 0.83 14.98
C LEU A 87 6.44 0.41 13.86
N ALA A 88 5.17 0.79 13.97
CA ALA A 88 4.11 0.35 13.08
C ALA A 88 4.22 0.95 11.68
N ASP A 89 4.62 2.22 11.56
CA ASP A 89 4.62 2.91 10.27
C ASP A 89 5.99 2.82 9.56
N PRO A 90 7.03 3.61 9.91
CA PRO A 90 8.27 3.59 9.14
C PRO A 90 9.07 2.29 9.29
N LEU A 91 9.10 1.67 10.47
CA LEU A 91 9.92 0.49 10.71
C LEU A 91 9.33 -0.79 10.10
N TRP A 92 8.10 -1.15 10.43
CA TRP A 92 7.39 -2.26 9.78
C TRP A 92 7.17 -2.03 8.29
N GLY A 93 6.95 -0.76 7.90
CA GLY A 93 6.95 -0.37 6.50
C GLY A 93 8.22 -0.77 5.79
N SER A 94 9.37 -0.37 6.33
CA SER A 94 10.68 -0.70 5.75
C SER A 94 10.87 -2.21 5.59
N ILE A 95 10.50 -3.02 6.59
CA ILE A 95 10.53 -4.50 6.53
C ILE A 95 9.68 -5.00 5.36
N TRP A 96 8.43 -4.53 5.26
CA TRP A 96 7.54 -4.93 4.19
C TRP A 96 8.07 -4.52 2.82
N ARG A 97 8.62 -3.30 2.63
CA ARG A 97 9.10 -2.85 1.30
C ARG A 97 10.25 -3.69 0.77
N LEU A 98 11.11 -4.18 1.66
CA LEU A 98 12.26 -5.01 1.28
C LEU A 98 11.82 -6.37 0.75
N ALA A 99 10.78 -6.93 1.37
CA ALA A 99 10.27 -8.24 0.99
C ALA A 99 9.27 -8.14 -0.17
N ALA A 100 8.39 -7.13 -0.16
CA ALA A 100 7.46 -6.89 -1.25
C ALA A 100 8.20 -6.40 -2.52
N GLY A 101 9.30 -5.65 -2.40
CA GLY A 101 9.99 -5.07 -3.54
C GLY A 101 9.45 -3.68 -3.91
N ARG A 102 10.34 -2.86 -4.48
CA ARG A 102 10.17 -1.40 -4.66
C ARG A 102 8.98 -1.02 -5.55
N ASP A 103 8.65 -1.86 -6.52
CA ASP A 103 7.69 -1.56 -7.59
C ASP A 103 6.23 -1.52 -7.17
N GLU A 104 5.86 -2.05 -5.99
CA GLU A 104 4.46 -2.00 -5.54
C GLU A 104 4.09 -0.78 -4.71
N ILE A 105 5.08 -0.09 -4.14
CA ILE A 105 4.82 1.06 -3.25
C ILE A 105 4.97 2.37 -4.02
N LEU A 106 5.74 2.34 -5.11
CA LEU A 106 5.79 3.38 -6.10
C LEU A 106 5.78 2.70 -7.47
N PRO A 107 4.79 2.95 -8.35
CA PRO A 107 5.08 2.96 -9.78
C PRO A 107 5.99 4.18 -10.01
N LEU A 108 7.25 4.10 -9.54
CA LEU A 108 8.30 4.94 -10.09
C LEU A 108 8.22 4.60 -11.57
N GLN A 109 7.73 5.57 -12.36
CA GLN A 109 7.89 5.52 -13.79
C GLN A 109 9.34 5.11 -13.98
N HIS A 110 9.55 3.96 -14.59
CA HIS A 110 10.87 3.54 -15.03
C HIS A 110 11.26 4.53 -16.12
N SER A 111 11.55 5.78 -15.75
CA SER A 111 12.35 6.70 -16.54
C SER A 111 13.74 6.11 -16.51
N GLY A 112 13.88 5.03 -17.28
CA GLY A 112 15.07 4.26 -17.41
C GLY A 112 16.12 5.18 -17.97
N THR A 113 16.98 5.68 -17.09
CA THR A 113 18.39 5.80 -17.41
C THR A 113 18.84 4.38 -17.76
N ARG A 114 18.67 3.99 -19.03
CA ARG A 114 19.36 2.87 -19.65
C ARG A 114 20.85 3.17 -19.48
N GLN A 115 21.42 2.76 -18.36
CA GLN A 115 22.87 2.67 -18.23
C GLN A 115 23.29 1.74 -19.37
N ARG A 116 23.94 2.30 -20.39
CA ARG A 116 24.56 1.51 -21.44
C ARG A 116 25.69 0.74 -20.76
N ILE A 117 25.39 -0.47 -20.33
CA ILE A 117 26.38 -1.38 -19.75
C ILE A 117 27.34 -1.72 -20.91
N TRP A 118 28.55 -1.17 -20.85
CA TRP A 118 29.55 -1.24 -21.93
C TRP A 118 30.17 -2.64 -22.08
N LEU A 119 29.90 -3.55 -21.14
CA LEU A 119 30.47 -4.88 -21.09
C LEU A 119 29.54 -5.93 -21.73
N PRO A 120 29.93 -6.56 -22.85
CA PRO A 120 29.09 -7.50 -23.61
C PRO A 120 28.57 -8.70 -22.80
N TYR A 121 29.31 -9.12 -21.79
CA TYR A 121 28.97 -10.26 -20.93
C TYR A 121 28.07 -9.89 -19.74
N LEU A 122 27.69 -8.63 -19.61
CA LEU A 122 26.65 -8.18 -18.66
C LEU A 122 25.31 -7.91 -19.37
N LEU A 123 25.20 -8.23 -20.66
CA LEU A 123 23.91 -8.12 -21.35
C LEU A 123 22.88 -9.12 -20.79
N PRO A 124 21.60 -8.71 -20.73
CA PRO A 124 20.50 -9.60 -20.36
C PRO A 124 20.52 -10.85 -21.25
N GLY A 125 20.59 -12.03 -20.64
CA GLY A 125 20.58 -13.32 -21.34
C GLY A 125 21.93 -14.04 -21.45
N SER A 126 23.04 -13.38 -21.11
CA SER A 126 24.37 -14.03 -21.10
C SER A 126 24.54 -15.05 -19.96
N PRO A 127 25.43 -16.05 -20.07
CA PRO A 127 25.66 -17.05 -19.02
C PRO A 127 26.21 -16.43 -17.73
N ALA A 128 27.06 -15.41 -17.85
CA ALA A 128 27.55 -14.64 -16.72
C ALA A 128 26.42 -13.82 -16.08
N ALA A 129 25.54 -13.20 -16.87
CA ALA A 129 24.35 -12.56 -16.34
C ALA A 129 23.38 -13.53 -15.67
N ARG A 130 23.33 -14.81 -16.08
CA ARG A 130 22.52 -15.86 -15.40
C ARG A 130 23.11 -16.30 -14.06
N LEU A 131 24.45 -16.43 -13.98
CA LEU A 131 25.15 -16.80 -12.75
C LEU A 131 25.18 -15.63 -11.74
N PHE A 132 25.28 -14.41 -12.24
CA PHE A 132 25.12 -13.16 -11.47
C PHE A 132 23.66 -12.67 -11.45
N ASP A 133 22.69 -13.41 -11.99
CA ASP A 133 21.27 -13.00 -12.01
C ASP A 133 20.66 -13.10 -10.61
N TRP A 134 21.23 -13.98 -9.78
CA TRP A 134 20.98 -14.02 -8.34
C TRP A 134 21.34 -12.67 -7.68
N ASN A 135 22.24 -11.91 -8.30
CA ASN A 135 22.68 -10.56 -7.92
C ASN A 135 21.97 -9.45 -8.74
N HIS A 136 21.20 -9.76 -9.79
CA HIS A 136 20.54 -8.77 -10.67
C HIS A 136 19.44 -7.98 -9.98
N THR A 137 18.91 -8.46 -8.86
CA THR A 137 17.88 -7.74 -8.11
C THR A 137 18.46 -6.80 -7.05
N GLN A 138 19.80 -6.68 -6.94
CA GLN A 138 20.47 -5.98 -5.82
C GLN A 138 19.95 -6.42 -4.44
N ALA A 139 19.31 -7.60 -4.34
CA ALA A 139 18.57 -8.01 -3.15
C ALA A 139 19.50 -8.18 -1.95
N LEU A 140 20.68 -8.77 -2.14
CA LEU A 140 21.68 -8.93 -1.09
C LEU A 140 22.27 -7.58 -0.63
N PRO A 141 22.77 -6.71 -1.53
CA PRO A 141 23.19 -5.35 -1.14
C PRO A 141 22.09 -4.55 -0.43
N LEU A 142 20.84 -4.64 -0.90
CA LEU A 142 19.70 -3.96 -0.29
C LEU A 142 19.34 -4.56 1.07
N LEU A 143 19.38 -5.89 1.20
CA LEU A 143 19.17 -6.58 2.46
C LEU A 143 20.20 -6.16 3.50
N PHE A 144 21.49 -6.13 3.16
CA PHE A 144 22.53 -5.74 4.12
C PHE A 144 22.57 -4.24 4.41
N ARG A 145 22.26 -3.38 3.44
CA ARG A 145 22.32 -1.92 3.62
C ARG A 145 21.07 -1.33 4.26
N VAL A 146 19.90 -1.93 4.02
CA VAL A 146 18.62 -1.37 4.45
C VAL A 146 17.87 -2.38 5.31
N GLY A 147 17.78 -3.64 4.87
CA GLY A 147 16.94 -4.62 5.56
C GLY A 147 17.41 -5.08 6.92
N LEU A 148 18.68 -5.42 7.05
CA LEU A 148 19.25 -5.85 8.31
C LEU A 148 19.26 -4.69 9.31
N PRO A 149 19.67 -3.45 8.98
CA PRO A 149 19.51 -2.30 9.87
C PRO A 149 18.06 -2.05 10.29
N SER A 150 17.11 -2.08 9.34
CA SER A 150 15.68 -1.91 9.63
C SER A 150 15.14 -2.99 10.55
N LEU A 151 15.49 -4.26 10.32
CA LEU A 151 15.07 -5.39 11.15
C LEU A 151 15.62 -5.26 12.58
N LEU A 152 16.92 -4.96 12.70
CA LEU A 152 17.57 -4.76 14.00
C LEU A 152 16.96 -3.59 14.77
N LEU A 153 16.73 -2.45 14.09
CA LEU A 153 16.11 -1.28 14.71
C LEU A 153 14.67 -1.56 15.12
N SER A 154 13.89 -2.24 14.27
CA SER A 154 12.53 -2.68 14.61
C SER A 154 12.52 -3.61 15.82
N GLY A 155 13.44 -4.58 15.86
CA GLY A 155 13.61 -5.47 17.00
C GLY A 155 13.99 -4.73 18.28
N ALA A 156 14.91 -3.75 18.19
CA ALA A 156 15.31 -2.94 19.33
C ALA A 156 14.16 -2.09 19.87
N VAL A 157 13.41 -1.40 19.01
CA VAL A 157 12.23 -0.62 19.42
C VAL A 157 11.15 -1.53 20.00
N ALA A 158 10.90 -2.68 19.40
CA ALA A 158 9.92 -3.65 19.88
C ALA A 158 10.31 -4.22 21.26
N LEU A 159 11.60 -4.52 21.48
CA LEU A 159 12.13 -4.96 22.78
C LEU A 159 11.94 -3.92 23.87
N VAL A 160 12.11 -2.63 23.55
CA VAL A 160 11.89 -1.51 24.48
C VAL A 160 10.41 -1.35 24.82
N LEU A 161 9.52 -1.60 23.85
CA LEU A 161 8.08 -1.53 24.07
C LEU A 161 7.59 -2.68 24.97
N THR A 162 7.50 -3.91 24.42
CA THR A 162 7.03 -5.09 25.16
C THR A 162 7.43 -6.39 24.46
N PRO A 163 7.42 -7.54 25.16
CA PRO A 163 7.58 -8.85 24.51
C PRO A 163 6.53 -9.12 23.42
N VAL A 164 5.30 -8.61 23.59
CA VAL A 164 4.23 -8.75 22.58
C VAL A 164 4.57 -7.99 21.30
N ALA A 165 5.12 -6.78 21.42
CA ALA A 165 5.58 -6.00 20.26
C ALA A 165 6.68 -6.73 19.48
N LEU A 166 7.58 -7.44 20.17
CA LEU A 166 8.62 -8.25 19.53
C LEU A 166 8.01 -9.41 18.73
N TRP A 167 7.06 -10.15 19.30
CA TRP A 167 6.35 -11.21 18.60
C TRP A 167 5.61 -10.68 17.38
N MET A 168 4.90 -9.55 17.50
CA MET A 168 4.22 -8.93 16.36
C MET A 168 5.18 -8.48 15.27
N THR A 169 6.35 -7.94 15.64
CA THR A 169 7.41 -7.60 14.67
C THR A 169 7.92 -8.84 13.95
N GLY A 170 8.08 -9.96 14.67
CA GLY A 170 8.38 -11.27 14.07
C GLY A 170 7.30 -11.71 13.08
N CYS A 171 6.03 -11.57 13.43
CA CYS A 171 4.91 -11.87 12.53
C CYS A 171 4.93 -10.99 11.27
N VAL A 172 5.15 -9.68 11.40
CA VAL A 172 5.28 -8.77 10.25
C VAL A 172 6.44 -9.20 9.34
N PHE A 173 7.57 -9.60 9.92
CA PHE A 173 8.71 -10.12 9.16
C PHE A 173 8.35 -11.40 8.39
N LEU A 174 7.66 -12.36 9.03
CA LEU A 174 7.21 -13.59 8.37
C LEU A 174 6.19 -13.31 7.25
N ILE A 175 5.21 -12.43 7.49
CA ILE A 175 4.24 -11.99 6.48
C ILE A 175 4.98 -11.33 5.30
N SER A 176 6.02 -10.55 5.58
CA SER A 176 6.84 -9.91 4.57
C SER A 176 7.58 -10.94 3.71
N ILE A 177 8.23 -11.94 4.33
CA ILE A 177 8.86 -13.07 3.60
C ILE A 177 7.82 -13.79 2.74
N LEU A 178 6.64 -14.06 3.28
CA LEU A 178 5.57 -14.72 2.53
C LEU A 178 5.13 -13.89 1.31
N GLY A 179 5.02 -12.57 1.47
CA GLY A 179 4.76 -11.64 0.37
C GLY A 179 5.84 -11.69 -0.70
N TRP A 180 7.10 -11.74 -0.30
CA TRP A 180 8.23 -11.92 -1.22
C TRP A 180 8.12 -13.23 -2.01
N ILE A 181 7.86 -14.35 -1.32
CA ILE A 181 7.71 -15.68 -1.93
C ILE A 181 6.55 -15.67 -2.93
N ILE A 182 5.34 -15.30 -2.50
CA ILE A 182 4.13 -15.30 -3.34
C ILE A 182 4.36 -14.50 -4.61
N ARG A 183 4.99 -13.33 -4.50
CA ARG A 183 5.27 -12.50 -5.67
C ARG A 183 6.27 -13.15 -6.61
N ARG A 184 7.34 -13.73 -6.07
CA ARG A 184 8.43 -14.30 -6.89
C ARG A 184 8.06 -15.63 -7.52
N THR A 185 7.32 -16.47 -6.81
CA THR A 185 6.98 -17.82 -7.26
C THR A 185 5.65 -17.87 -7.99
N LEU A 186 4.63 -17.14 -7.52
CA LEU A 186 3.27 -17.18 -8.06
C LEU A 186 2.93 -15.98 -8.96
N GLN A 187 3.78 -14.94 -9.01
CA GLN A 187 3.52 -13.70 -9.75
C GLN A 187 2.16 -13.07 -9.40
N SER A 188 1.69 -13.31 -8.17
CA SER A 188 0.37 -12.90 -7.70
C SER A 188 0.44 -11.62 -6.86
N SER A 189 -0.72 -10.94 -6.75
CA SER A 189 -0.88 -9.72 -5.97
C SER A 189 -0.77 -10.00 -4.47
N THR A 190 0.07 -9.24 -3.77
CA THR A 190 0.24 -9.32 -2.31
C THR A 190 -0.67 -8.36 -1.54
N THR A 191 -1.75 -7.88 -2.15
CA THR A 191 -2.68 -6.87 -1.58
C THR A 191 -3.30 -7.29 -0.24
N PHE A 192 -3.62 -8.58 -0.08
CA PHE A 192 -4.13 -9.08 1.21
C PHE A 192 -3.09 -8.99 2.33
N LEU A 193 -1.88 -9.50 2.08
CA LEU A 193 -0.77 -9.45 3.04
C LEU A 193 -0.38 -8.00 3.37
N HIS A 194 -0.43 -7.12 2.38
CA HIS A 194 -0.25 -5.69 2.59
C HIS A 194 -1.32 -5.12 3.54
N SER A 195 -2.58 -5.53 3.40
CA SER A 195 -3.67 -5.10 4.29
C SER A 195 -3.47 -5.60 5.72
N LEU A 196 -2.94 -6.81 5.90
CA LEU A 196 -2.57 -7.32 7.23
C LEU A 196 -1.50 -6.44 7.88
N VAL A 197 -0.42 -6.11 7.15
CA VAL A 197 0.69 -5.33 7.70
C VAL A 197 0.32 -3.86 7.95
N THR A 198 -0.60 -3.30 7.16
CA THR A 198 -0.97 -1.88 7.26
C THR A 198 -2.18 -1.59 8.13
N VAL A 199 -3.06 -2.57 8.35
CA VAL A 199 -4.28 -2.37 9.16
C VAL A 199 -4.28 -3.31 10.35
N THR A 200 -4.26 -4.63 10.11
CA THR A 200 -4.43 -5.62 11.17
C THR A 200 -3.33 -5.56 12.23
N MET A 201 -2.06 -5.61 11.81
CA MET A 201 -0.93 -5.69 12.73
C MET A 201 -0.77 -4.41 13.57
N PRO A 202 -0.82 -3.19 13.01
CA PRO A 202 -0.71 -1.96 13.80
C PRO A 202 -1.86 -1.80 14.80
N TRP A 203 -3.07 -2.18 14.38
CA TRP A 203 -4.24 -2.10 15.25
C TRP A 203 -4.15 -3.10 16.39
N LEU A 204 -3.82 -4.37 16.12
CA LEU A 204 -3.63 -5.39 17.14
C LEU A 204 -2.50 -5.04 18.13
N LEU A 205 -1.39 -4.49 17.64
CA LEU A 205 -0.30 -4.03 18.50
C LEU A 205 -0.81 -2.99 19.49
N THR A 206 -1.54 -2.00 18.99
CA THR A 206 -2.06 -0.91 19.80
C THR A 206 -3.06 -1.43 20.85
N LEU A 207 -3.97 -2.31 20.48
CA LEU A 207 -4.90 -2.93 21.43
C LEU A 207 -4.16 -3.78 22.47
N SER A 208 -3.10 -4.49 22.09
CA SER A 208 -2.34 -5.31 23.04
C SER A 208 -1.58 -4.48 24.09
N LEU A 209 -1.23 -3.23 23.76
CA LEU A 209 -0.49 -2.33 24.64
C LEU A 209 -1.41 -1.47 25.50
N PHE A 210 -2.51 -0.98 24.94
CA PHE A 210 -3.37 0.02 25.57
C PHE A 210 -4.77 -0.50 25.92
N GLY A 211 -5.16 -1.68 25.42
CA GLY A 211 -6.47 -2.30 25.62
C GLY A 211 -6.48 -3.40 26.69
N ALA A 212 -5.60 -3.33 27.69
CA ALA A 212 -5.49 -4.36 28.74
C ALA A 212 -6.76 -4.51 29.59
N GLU A 213 -7.56 -3.45 29.70
CA GLU A 213 -8.80 -3.42 30.50
C GLU A 213 -10.03 -3.89 29.71
N LEU A 214 -9.88 -4.20 28.42
CA LEU A 214 -10.99 -4.66 27.58
C LEU A 214 -11.44 -6.06 27.99
N SER A 215 -12.75 -6.20 28.19
CA SER A 215 -13.40 -7.50 28.38
C SER A 215 -13.36 -8.37 27.13
N ASP A 216 -13.54 -9.69 27.28
CA ASP A 216 -13.53 -10.65 26.17
C ASP A 216 -14.54 -10.31 25.06
N SER A 217 -15.71 -9.79 25.44
CA SER A 217 -16.75 -9.36 24.48
C SER A 217 -16.34 -8.10 23.72
N GLN A 218 -15.71 -7.12 24.38
CA GLN A 218 -15.16 -5.93 23.74
C GLN A 218 -14.04 -6.28 22.76
N TRP A 219 -13.16 -7.22 23.13
CA TRP A 219 -12.13 -7.77 22.25
C TRP A 219 -12.73 -8.36 20.98
N ALA A 220 -13.81 -9.16 21.08
CA ALA A 220 -14.46 -9.73 19.90
C ALA A 220 -14.98 -8.64 18.95
N ILE A 221 -15.58 -7.57 19.48
CA ILE A 221 -16.09 -6.44 18.69
C ILE A 221 -14.94 -5.70 17.99
N HIS A 222 -13.83 -5.47 18.69
CA HIS A 222 -12.61 -4.89 18.10
C HIS A 222 -12.05 -5.76 16.97
N LEU A 223 -11.96 -7.07 17.17
CA LEU A 223 -11.49 -8.00 16.14
C LEU A 223 -12.38 -8.00 14.90
N VAL A 224 -13.70 -7.89 15.08
CA VAL A 224 -14.64 -7.74 13.95
C VAL A 224 -14.36 -6.44 13.19
N LEU A 225 -14.19 -5.31 13.87
CA LEU A 225 -13.89 -4.03 13.21
C LEU A 225 -12.55 -4.08 12.46
N ILE A 226 -11.51 -4.68 13.06
CA ILE A 226 -10.20 -4.88 12.43
C ILE A 226 -10.35 -5.73 11.16
N ALA A 227 -11.10 -6.84 11.24
CA ALA A 227 -11.32 -7.72 10.10
C ALA A 227 -12.04 -6.99 8.95
N LEU A 228 -13.05 -6.18 9.27
CA LEU A 228 -13.80 -5.39 8.28
C LEU A 228 -12.92 -4.34 7.61
N TRP A 229 -12.10 -3.58 8.37
CA TRP A 229 -11.18 -2.62 7.78
C TRP A 229 -10.05 -3.28 6.98
N THR A 230 -9.59 -4.45 7.40
CA THR A 230 -8.63 -5.26 6.64
C THR A 230 -9.23 -5.70 5.30
N LEU A 231 -10.49 -6.13 5.32
CA LEU A 231 -11.24 -6.52 4.13
C LEU A 231 -11.47 -5.32 3.19
N HIS A 232 -11.83 -4.17 3.76
CA HIS A 232 -12.01 -2.92 3.02
C HIS A 232 -10.71 -2.49 2.32
N ASN A 233 -9.60 -2.40 3.07
CA ASN A 233 -8.30 -2.03 2.52
C ASN A 233 -7.81 -3.03 1.46
N TRP A 234 -8.14 -4.32 1.63
CA TRP A 234 -7.86 -5.34 0.61
C TRP A 234 -8.67 -5.09 -0.67
N GLY A 235 -9.97 -4.85 -0.55
CA GLY A 235 -10.86 -4.51 -1.67
C GLY A 235 -10.43 -3.24 -2.41
N GLU A 236 -10.06 -2.20 -1.67
CA GLU A 236 -9.43 -0.98 -2.20
C GLU A 236 -8.17 -1.32 -3.01
N GLY A 237 -7.21 -2.00 -2.39
CA GLY A 237 -5.92 -2.31 -3.01
C GLY A 237 -6.04 -3.09 -4.33
N ARG A 238 -7.11 -3.89 -4.48
CA ARG A 238 -7.45 -4.57 -5.73
C ARG A 238 -8.03 -3.63 -6.78
N ASN A 239 -9.03 -2.82 -6.40
CA ASN A 239 -9.68 -1.85 -7.30
C ASN A 239 -8.75 -0.74 -7.80
N LEU A 240 -7.70 -0.42 -7.04
CA LEU A 240 -6.65 0.52 -7.46
C LEU A 240 -5.77 -0.03 -8.58
N ARG A 241 -5.66 -1.37 -8.72
CA ARG A 241 -4.83 -2.03 -9.74
C ARG A 241 -5.63 -2.41 -10.96
N ILE A 242 -6.86 -2.88 -10.75
CA ILE A 242 -7.78 -3.29 -11.80
C ILE A 242 -9.07 -2.51 -11.56
N ILE A 243 -9.34 -1.55 -12.43
CA ILE A 243 -10.55 -0.72 -12.36
C ILE A 243 -11.76 -1.65 -12.47
N ALA A 244 -12.71 -1.52 -11.53
CA ALA A 244 -13.92 -2.33 -11.46
C ALA A 244 -13.67 -3.84 -11.32
N ASP A 245 -12.65 -4.25 -10.54
CA ASP A 245 -12.46 -5.64 -10.17
C ASP A 245 -13.67 -6.15 -9.35
N PRO A 246 -14.45 -7.13 -9.85
CA PRO A 246 -15.67 -7.56 -9.16
C PRO A 246 -15.38 -8.13 -7.77
N LEU A 247 -14.24 -8.81 -7.59
CA LEU A 247 -13.84 -9.29 -6.26
C LEU A 247 -13.52 -8.11 -5.35
N GLY A 248 -12.74 -7.13 -5.81
CA GLY A 248 -12.44 -5.92 -5.05
C GLY A 248 -13.69 -5.16 -4.60
N LEU A 249 -14.66 -5.00 -5.51
CA LEU A 249 -15.96 -4.37 -5.21
C LEU A 249 -16.79 -5.19 -4.21
N LEU A 250 -16.79 -6.52 -4.34
CA LEU A 250 -17.47 -7.39 -3.38
C LEU A 250 -16.85 -7.26 -1.97
N LEU A 251 -15.51 -7.25 -1.86
CA LEU A 251 -14.82 -7.09 -0.58
C LEU A 251 -15.15 -5.75 0.07
N LEU A 252 -15.17 -4.65 -0.70
CA LEU A 252 -15.62 -3.34 -0.22
C LEU A 252 -17.07 -3.39 0.27
N ALA A 253 -17.99 -3.94 -0.53
CA ALA A 253 -19.41 -4.07 -0.16
C ALA A 253 -19.59 -4.84 1.15
N VAL A 254 -18.94 -5.99 1.28
CA VAL A 254 -19.03 -6.85 2.47
C VAL A 254 -18.47 -6.13 3.69
N ALA A 255 -17.34 -5.44 3.55
CA ALA A 255 -16.74 -4.68 4.65
C ALA A 255 -17.66 -3.55 5.14
N GLU A 256 -18.22 -2.76 4.22
CA GLU A 256 -19.10 -1.65 4.56
C GLU A 256 -20.44 -2.12 5.16
N ILE A 257 -21.09 -3.11 4.54
CA ILE A 257 -22.31 -3.73 5.10
C ILE A 257 -22.02 -4.32 6.49
N GLY A 258 -20.87 -4.97 6.67
CA GLY A 258 -20.46 -5.50 7.97
C GLY A 258 -20.29 -4.40 9.02
N MET A 259 -19.68 -3.26 8.65
CA MET A 259 -19.54 -2.11 9.55
C MET A 259 -20.90 -1.46 9.89
N ILE A 260 -21.82 -1.39 8.92
CA ILE A 260 -23.21 -0.95 9.14
C ILE A 260 -23.90 -1.87 10.16
N CYS A 261 -23.84 -3.19 9.94
CA CYS A 261 -24.41 -4.18 10.84
C CYS A 261 -23.81 -4.09 12.25
N LEU A 262 -22.50 -3.89 12.34
CA LEU A 262 -21.79 -3.71 13.61
C LEU A 262 -22.32 -2.48 14.38
N LEU A 263 -22.45 -1.33 13.72
CA LEU A 263 -22.96 -0.12 14.36
C LEU A 263 -24.46 -0.19 14.71
N ILE A 264 -25.26 -0.91 13.92
CA ILE A 264 -26.66 -1.19 14.27
C ILE A 264 -26.71 -2.04 15.55
N PHE A 265 -25.87 -3.08 15.64
CA PHE A 265 -25.77 -3.92 16.82
C PHE A 265 -25.36 -3.12 18.07
N LEU A 266 -24.41 -2.20 17.91
CA LEU A 266 -23.98 -1.27 18.95
C LEU A 266 -24.97 -0.12 19.23
N ARG A 267 -26.10 -0.07 18.51
CA ARG A 267 -27.13 0.97 18.63
C ARG A 267 -26.55 2.38 18.48
N ALA A 268 -25.69 2.57 17.48
CA ALA A 268 -24.99 3.83 17.19
C ALA A 268 -25.53 4.54 15.92
N PRO A 269 -26.82 4.95 15.88
CA PRO A 269 -27.47 5.41 14.65
C PRO A 269 -26.90 6.73 14.10
N PHE A 270 -26.41 7.61 14.98
CA PHE A 270 -25.79 8.87 14.56
C PHE A 270 -24.50 8.63 13.76
N TRP A 271 -23.61 7.78 14.29
CA TRP A 271 -22.35 7.42 13.63
C TRP A 271 -22.58 6.65 12.34
N LEU A 272 -23.59 5.78 12.33
CA LEU A 272 -24.04 5.08 11.14
C LEU A 272 -24.38 6.06 10.02
N ALA A 273 -25.20 7.09 10.31
CA ALA A 273 -25.60 8.08 9.31
C ALA A 273 -24.39 8.82 8.73
N LEU A 274 -23.43 9.21 9.57
CA LEU A 274 -22.20 9.86 9.12
C LEU A 274 -21.35 8.95 8.23
N LEU A 275 -21.17 7.67 8.59
CA LEU A 275 -20.43 6.72 7.76
C LEU A 275 -21.09 6.48 6.40
N VAL A 276 -22.43 6.35 6.37
CA VAL A 276 -23.17 6.18 5.11
C VAL A 276 -22.96 7.39 4.19
N ILE A 277 -22.95 8.61 4.73
CA ILE A 277 -22.65 9.82 3.96
C ILE A 277 -21.21 9.78 3.43
N LEU A 278 -20.24 9.33 4.24
CA LEU A 278 -18.84 9.21 3.82
C LEU A 278 -18.63 8.14 2.74
N TRP A 279 -19.39 7.04 2.72
CA TRP A 279 -19.23 6.01 1.68
C TRP A 279 -19.99 6.30 0.38
N LEU A 280 -20.93 7.24 0.38
CA LEU A 280 -21.71 7.60 -0.82
C LEU A 280 -20.83 7.96 -2.05
N PRO A 281 -19.75 8.76 -1.92
CA PRO A 281 -18.86 9.07 -3.04
C PRO A 281 -18.14 7.84 -3.62
N THR A 282 -17.89 6.81 -2.81
CA THR A 282 -17.29 5.53 -3.25
C THR A 282 -18.23 4.82 -4.21
N TRP A 283 -19.47 4.59 -3.80
CA TRP A 283 -20.46 3.92 -4.65
C TRP A 283 -20.83 4.74 -5.88
N LEU A 284 -20.86 6.07 -5.77
CA LEU A 284 -21.06 6.94 -6.93
C LEU A 284 -19.91 6.83 -7.93
N SER A 285 -18.66 6.78 -7.44
CA SER A 285 -17.47 6.58 -8.29
C SER A 285 -17.48 5.21 -8.97
N VAL A 286 -17.85 4.16 -8.24
CA VAL A 286 -18.01 2.80 -8.79
C VAL A 286 -19.10 2.76 -9.86
N TYR A 287 -20.26 3.36 -9.59
CA TYR A 287 -21.37 3.45 -10.53
C TYR A 287 -20.97 4.14 -11.85
N TYR A 288 -20.24 5.26 -11.75
CA TYR A 288 -19.70 5.97 -12.92
C TYR A 288 -18.39 5.39 -13.48
N ARG A 289 -17.92 4.25 -12.96
CA ARG A 289 -16.65 3.60 -13.34
C ARG A 289 -15.43 4.53 -13.29
N ARG A 290 -15.40 5.45 -12.32
CA ARG A 290 -14.29 6.37 -12.07
C ARG A 290 -13.26 5.74 -11.14
N SER A 291 -12.01 6.20 -11.25
CA SER A 291 -10.96 5.80 -10.31
C SER A 291 -11.29 6.26 -8.90
N VAL A 292 -11.16 5.35 -7.93
CA VAL A 292 -11.42 5.59 -6.51
C VAL A 292 -10.23 6.23 -5.76
N GLN A 293 -9.11 6.49 -6.45
CA GLN A 293 -7.87 7.01 -5.84
C GLN A 293 -8.03 8.32 -5.05
N HIS A 294 -8.98 9.17 -5.45
CA HIS A 294 -9.23 10.46 -4.80
C HIS A 294 -10.02 10.33 -3.48
N LEU A 295 -10.53 9.13 -3.17
CA LEU A 295 -11.36 8.87 -2.00
C LEU A 295 -10.56 8.44 -0.76
N ASN A 296 -9.23 8.31 -0.86
CA ASN A 296 -8.39 7.84 0.26
C ASN A 296 -8.62 8.64 1.56
N PHE A 297 -8.76 9.96 1.45
CA PHE A 297 -9.03 10.83 2.60
C PHE A 297 -10.40 10.53 3.25
N ILE A 298 -11.41 10.26 2.42
CA ILE A 298 -12.76 9.96 2.87
C ILE A 298 -12.77 8.60 3.59
N TRP A 299 -12.06 7.61 3.06
CA TRP A 299 -11.90 6.30 3.70
C TRP A 299 -11.12 6.38 5.01
N LEU A 300 -10.05 7.18 5.07
CA LEU A 300 -9.34 7.46 6.31
C LEU A 300 -10.28 8.08 7.36
N LEU A 301 -11.08 9.08 6.98
CA LEU A 301 -12.04 9.70 7.88
C LEU A 301 -13.08 8.69 8.36
N ALA A 302 -13.59 7.82 7.48
CA ALA A 302 -14.50 6.74 7.86
C ALA A 302 -13.85 5.74 8.84
N MET A 303 -12.57 5.41 8.67
CA MET A 303 -11.83 4.55 9.60
C MET A 303 -11.73 5.17 10.99
N LEU A 304 -11.27 6.42 11.06
CA LEU A 304 -11.17 7.15 12.33
C LEU A 304 -12.54 7.34 12.98
N LEU A 305 -13.57 7.66 12.20
CA LEU A 305 -14.93 7.88 12.69
C LEU A 305 -15.55 6.58 13.22
N SER A 306 -15.42 5.46 12.50
CA SER A 306 -15.95 4.16 12.94
C SER A 306 -15.23 3.65 14.19
N ALA A 307 -13.92 3.87 14.29
CA ALA A 307 -13.14 3.54 15.47
C ALA A 307 -13.54 4.43 16.65
N TRP A 308 -13.64 5.74 16.45
CA TRP A 308 -14.06 6.64 17.51
C TRP A 308 -15.48 6.34 17.99
N ALA A 309 -16.40 6.04 17.06
CA ALA A 309 -17.73 5.55 17.40
C ALA A 309 -17.63 4.33 18.32
N LEU A 310 -16.81 3.33 17.97
CA LEU A 310 -16.65 2.14 18.80
C LEU A 310 -16.21 2.47 20.24
N GLY A 311 -15.23 3.36 20.40
CA GLY A 311 -14.74 3.77 21.73
C GLY A 311 -15.73 4.60 22.56
N GLN A 312 -16.85 5.08 21.99
CA GLN A 312 -17.90 5.78 22.74
C GLN A 312 -19.00 4.83 23.27
N TYR A 313 -19.12 3.61 22.72
CA TYR A 313 -20.19 2.67 23.08
C TYR A 313 -19.70 1.41 23.81
N LEU A 314 -18.39 1.23 23.94
CA LEU A 314 -17.78 0.18 24.74
C LEU A 314 -17.32 0.74 26.10
#